data_AF-A0A3B7R838-F1
#
_entry.id   AF-A0A3B7R838-F1
#
_cell.length_a   1.000
_cell.length_b   1.000
_cell.length_c   1.000
_cell.angle_alpha   90.00
_cell.angle_beta   90.00
_cell.angle_gamma   90.00
#
_symmetry.space_group_name_H-M   'P 1'
#
loop_
_entity.id
_entity.type
_entity.pdbx_description
1 polymer ?
#
loop_
_entity_poly.entity_id
_entity_poly.type
_entity_poly.pdbx_seq_one_letter_code
_entity_poly.pdbx_strand_id
1 'polypeptide(L)'
;MHKFGIFALAALLFSGCTSEEKRSLVQKLANRYKATVSIQTGINKTSRKDDYDGRYVAALIKNPQGMTPEKLGDLRFPATACAHELFQLYERGGTGGYDYYQVAFQIGNETHKFTFPASDMPVYSAELAKLHRVLRSLTTSDYNPALFDNQYIKADSKKFHRLLQGTDTTKAALLGFITSQKDGQKFVAAKYFLQKDSITLHLTLVTKVGKTTHPVVGATIGAQRITY
;
A
#
# COMPACT_ATOMS: atom_id res chain seq x y z
N MET A 1 31.91 -5.00 42.48
CA MET A 1 31.05 -5.66 41.46
C MET A 1 30.33 -4.57 40.67
N HIS A 2 30.22 -4.78 39.36
CA HIS A 2 29.44 -4.04 38.35
C HIS A 2 30.07 -2.73 37.81
N LYS A 3 30.61 -2.89 36.59
CA LYS A 3 31.22 -1.89 35.71
C LYS A 3 30.13 -1.13 34.96
N PHE A 4 30.31 0.18 34.81
CA PHE A 4 29.52 1.02 33.91
C PHE A 4 29.79 0.63 32.45
N GLY A 5 28.75 0.19 31.75
CA GLY A 5 28.78 -0.07 30.31
C GLY A 5 28.50 1.23 29.54
N ILE A 6 29.54 1.76 28.91
CA ILE A 6 29.47 2.89 27.98
C ILE A 6 28.71 2.43 26.72
N PHE A 7 27.56 3.05 26.44
CA PHE A 7 26.89 2.92 25.15
C PHE A 7 27.70 3.67 24.10
N ALA A 8 28.49 2.94 23.31
CA ALA A 8 29.18 3.48 22.15
C ALA A 8 28.14 3.69 21.02
N LEU A 9 27.77 4.95 20.81
CA LEU A 9 27.04 5.43 19.64
C LEU A 9 27.99 5.40 18.43
N ALA A 10 28.03 4.29 17.71
CA ALA A 10 28.76 4.21 16.45
C ALA A 10 27.93 4.86 15.33
N ALA A 11 28.18 6.15 15.09
CA ALA A 11 27.75 6.85 13.89
C ALA A 11 28.56 6.33 12.68
N LEU A 12 28.01 5.34 11.97
CA LEU A 12 28.56 4.91 10.69
C LEU A 12 28.04 5.82 9.57
N LEU A 13 28.91 6.74 9.14
CA LEU A 13 28.79 7.49 7.89
C LEU A 13 28.90 6.50 6.72
N PHE A 14 27.77 6.01 6.22
CA PHE A 14 27.73 5.29 4.95
C PHE A 14 27.58 6.29 3.80
N SER A 15 28.71 6.74 3.26
CA SER A 15 28.82 7.25 1.89
C SER A 15 28.60 6.09 0.91
N GLY A 16 27.36 5.66 0.74
CA GLY A 16 26.98 4.61 -0.20
C GLY A 16 26.55 5.22 -1.52
N CYS A 17 27.26 4.90 -2.62
CA CYS A 17 26.74 5.04 -3.98
C CYS A 17 25.36 4.39 -4.07
N THR A 18 24.32 5.21 -3.97
CA THR A 18 22.93 4.78 -4.17
C THR A 18 22.78 4.46 -5.64
N SER A 19 22.42 3.22 -5.99
CA SER A 19 22.16 2.85 -7.40
C SER A 19 21.10 3.78 -8.01
N GLU A 20 21.18 4.02 -9.31
CA GLU A 20 20.27 4.92 -10.03
C GLU A 20 18.80 4.55 -9.80
N GLU A 21 18.48 3.26 -9.77
CA GLU A 21 17.14 2.75 -9.48
C GLU A 21 16.67 3.10 -8.06
N LYS A 22 17.56 3.01 -7.06
CA LYS A 22 17.24 3.41 -5.68
C LYS A 22 17.01 4.91 -5.59
N ARG A 23 17.80 5.74 -6.28
CA ARG A 23 17.59 7.20 -6.35
C ARG A 23 16.26 7.52 -7.01
N SER A 24 15.94 6.84 -8.11
CA SER A 24 14.66 7.00 -8.82
C SER A 24 13.47 6.65 -7.93
N LEU A 25 13.53 5.56 -7.16
CA LEU A 25 12.47 5.22 -6.21
C LEU A 25 12.32 6.27 -5.10
N VAL A 26 13.43 6.71 -4.48
CA VAL A 26 13.39 7.76 -3.46
C VAL A 26 12.75 9.03 -4.02
N GLN A 27 13.14 9.46 -5.23
CA GLN A 27 12.55 10.63 -5.87
C GLN A 27 11.06 10.45 -6.19
N LYS A 28 10.66 9.27 -6.68
CA LYS A 28 9.27 8.92 -6.96
C LYS A 28 8.41 9.01 -5.70
N LEU A 29 8.86 8.43 -4.58
CA LEU A 29 8.16 8.47 -3.30
C LEU A 29 8.12 9.89 -2.73
N ALA A 30 9.23 10.63 -2.80
CA ALA A 30 9.31 12.02 -2.37
C ALA A 30 8.33 12.90 -3.16
N ASN A 31 8.23 12.71 -4.48
CA ASN A 31 7.30 13.44 -5.33
C ASN A 31 5.84 13.08 -5.04
N ARG A 32 5.54 11.79 -4.80
CA ARG A 32 4.18 11.33 -4.46
C ARG A 32 3.69 11.91 -3.14
N TYR A 33 4.52 11.85 -2.11
CA TYR A 33 4.13 12.27 -0.76
C TYR A 33 4.47 13.72 -0.45
N LYS A 34 5.13 14.43 -1.37
CA LYS A 34 5.69 15.78 -1.18
C LYS A 34 6.45 15.85 0.14
N ALA A 35 7.38 14.90 0.32
CA ALA A 35 8.00 14.56 1.59
C ALA A 35 9.50 14.35 1.44
N THR A 36 10.23 14.39 2.55
CA THR A 36 11.60 13.84 2.60
C THR A 36 11.52 12.33 2.78
N VAL A 37 12.22 11.57 1.93
CA VAL A 37 12.22 10.11 1.98
C VAL A 37 13.63 9.58 2.18
N SER A 38 13.79 8.65 3.10
CA SER A 38 15.01 7.87 3.28
C SER A 38 14.71 6.38 3.30
N ILE A 39 15.53 5.58 2.64
CA ILE A 39 15.40 4.12 2.59
C ILE A 39 16.67 3.51 3.19
N GLN A 40 16.50 2.53 4.07
CA GLN A 40 17.59 1.77 4.67
C GLN A 40 17.31 0.27 4.61
N THR A 41 18.36 -0.54 4.69
CA THR A 41 18.29 -1.99 4.76
C THR A 41 19.00 -2.46 6.02
N GLY A 42 18.53 -3.52 6.65
CA GLY A 42 19.16 -4.04 7.86
C GLY A 42 18.72 -5.45 8.22
N ILE A 43 19.13 -5.89 9.40
CA ILE A 43 18.73 -7.16 10.01
C ILE A 43 18.23 -6.83 11.42
N ASN A 44 17.02 -7.26 11.75
CA ASN A 44 16.51 -7.24 13.11
C ASN A 44 16.62 -8.65 13.68
N LYS A 45 17.19 -8.77 14.88
CA LYS A 45 17.21 -10.02 15.64
C LYS A 45 16.44 -9.82 16.94
N THR A 46 15.31 -10.49 17.08
CA THR A 46 14.41 -10.31 18.22
C THR A 46 13.74 -11.62 18.62
N SER A 47 13.61 -11.84 19.92
CA SER A 47 12.83 -12.95 20.49
C SER A 47 11.41 -12.54 20.89
N ARG A 48 11.04 -11.27 20.65
CA ARG A 48 9.71 -10.74 21.01
C ARG A 48 8.68 -11.22 20.00
N LYS A 49 7.58 -11.77 20.51
CA LYS A 49 6.47 -12.33 19.70
C LYS A 49 5.80 -11.32 18.76
N ASP A 50 5.81 -10.03 19.14
CA ASP A 50 5.14 -8.96 18.39
C ASP A 50 6.08 -8.22 17.42
N ASP A 51 7.37 -8.55 17.40
CA ASP A 51 8.34 -7.96 16.49
C ASP A 51 8.66 -8.91 15.34
N TYR A 52 8.96 -8.34 14.18
CA TYR A 52 9.43 -9.11 13.03
C TYR A 52 10.94 -9.35 13.12
N ASP A 53 11.32 -10.63 13.11
CA ASP A 53 12.70 -11.09 12.99
C ASP A 53 13.12 -11.19 11.51
N GLY A 54 14.39 -10.93 11.22
CA GLY A 54 14.96 -11.12 9.89
C GLY A 54 15.45 -9.85 9.19
N ARG A 55 15.79 -10.01 7.91
CA ARG A 55 16.29 -8.97 7.00
C ARG A 55 15.15 -8.05 6.58
N TYR A 56 15.40 -6.74 6.57
CA TYR A 56 14.37 -5.77 6.22
C TYR A 56 14.84 -4.67 5.28
N VAL A 57 13.86 -4.10 4.55
CA VAL A 57 13.95 -2.79 3.91
C VAL A 57 12.99 -1.85 4.62
N ALA A 58 13.46 -0.68 5.06
CA ALA A 58 12.65 0.31 5.74
C ALA A 58 12.66 1.65 4.99
N ALA A 59 11.48 2.21 4.71
CA ALA A 59 11.31 3.58 4.26
C ALA A 59 10.79 4.47 5.40
N LEU A 60 11.41 5.63 5.55
CA LEU A 60 10.95 6.71 6.43
C LEU A 60 10.54 7.90 5.56
N ILE A 61 9.29 8.31 5.72
CA ILE A 61 8.66 9.40 4.98
C ILE A 61 8.38 10.51 6.00
N LYS A 62 9.16 11.59 5.95
CA LYS A 62 9.08 12.70 6.90
C LYS A 62 8.28 13.86 6.35
N ASN A 63 7.40 14.39 7.20
CA ASN A 63 6.54 15.54 6.94
C ASN A 63 5.78 15.45 5.60
N PRO A 64 5.07 14.34 5.33
CA PRO A 64 4.31 14.21 4.10
C PRO A 64 3.19 15.26 4.02
N GLN A 65 3.14 16.00 2.91
CA GLN A 65 2.14 17.06 2.73
C GLN A 65 0.75 16.46 2.51
N GLY A 66 -0.25 16.99 3.23
CA GLY A 66 -1.64 16.56 3.07
C GLY A 66 -1.97 15.18 3.64
N MET A 67 -1.00 14.50 4.25
CA MET A 67 -1.23 13.25 4.97
C MET A 67 -1.44 13.55 6.46
N THR A 68 -2.67 13.41 6.92
CA THR A 68 -2.98 13.25 8.35
C THR A 68 -3.84 11.99 8.51
N PRO A 69 -3.86 11.37 9.71
CA PRO A 69 -4.82 10.30 10.00
C PRO A 69 -6.27 10.71 9.66
N GLU A 70 -6.65 11.98 9.88
CA GLU A 70 -8.00 12.44 9.53
C GLU A 70 -8.23 12.54 8.01
N LYS A 71 -7.22 12.94 7.22
CA LYS A 71 -7.36 13.16 5.77
C LYS A 71 -7.31 11.89 4.93
N LEU A 72 -6.54 10.89 5.34
CA LEU A 72 -6.39 9.65 4.57
C LEU A 72 -7.16 8.47 5.17
N GLY A 73 -7.65 8.62 6.40
CA GLY A 73 -8.11 7.51 7.22
C GLY A 73 -6.92 6.62 7.60
N ASP A 74 -7.03 5.33 7.29
CA ASP A 74 -6.00 4.35 7.62
C ASP A 74 -4.72 4.52 6.78
N LEU A 75 -3.66 5.05 7.42
CA LEU A 75 -2.31 5.21 6.86
C LEU A 75 -1.68 3.87 6.43
N ARG A 76 -2.26 2.73 6.80
CA ARG A 76 -1.81 1.42 6.35
C ARG A 76 -1.95 1.23 4.84
N PHE A 77 -2.91 1.89 4.18
CA PHE A 77 -3.01 1.87 2.72
C PHE A 77 -1.78 2.50 2.04
N PRO A 78 -1.46 3.79 2.23
CA PRO A 78 -0.25 4.36 1.63
C PRO A 78 1.04 3.66 2.09
N ALA A 79 1.06 3.13 3.32
CA ALA A 79 2.17 2.31 3.79
C ALA A 79 2.36 1.03 2.96
N THR A 80 1.29 0.28 2.65
CA THR A 80 1.41 -0.94 1.84
C THR A 80 1.76 -0.64 0.40
N ALA A 81 1.26 0.45 -0.19
CA ALA A 81 1.70 0.86 -1.53
C ALA A 81 3.19 1.17 -1.55
N CYS A 82 3.71 1.88 -0.54
CA CYS A 82 5.14 2.13 -0.41
C CYS A 82 5.93 0.81 -0.23
N ALA A 83 5.46 -0.10 0.63
CA ALA A 83 6.11 -1.39 0.85
C ALA A 83 6.15 -2.26 -0.41
N HIS A 84 5.08 -2.24 -1.21
CA HIS A 84 5.02 -2.94 -2.49
C HIS A 84 6.02 -2.40 -3.51
N GLU A 85 6.24 -1.09 -3.54
CA GLU A 85 7.28 -0.49 -4.41
C GLU A 85 8.70 -0.83 -3.96
N LEU A 86 8.94 -0.89 -2.65
CA LEU A 86 10.21 -1.40 -2.11
C LEU A 86 10.40 -2.87 -2.54
N PHE A 87 9.38 -3.70 -2.39
CA PHE A 87 9.43 -5.11 -2.82
C PHE A 87 9.77 -5.24 -4.31
N GLN A 88 9.11 -4.49 -5.18
CA GLN A 88 9.37 -4.52 -6.61
C GLN A 88 10.81 -4.15 -6.97
N LEU A 89 11.42 -3.20 -6.26
CA LEU A 89 12.80 -2.81 -6.51
C LEU A 89 13.79 -3.84 -5.95
N TYR A 90 13.59 -4.30 -4.71
CA TYR A 90 14.59 -5.05 -3.97
C TYR A 90 14.56 -6.56 -4.23
N GLU A 91 13.44 -7.13 -4.71
CA GLU A 91 13.38 -8.54 -5.12
C GLU A 91 13.76 -8.77 -6.59
N ARG A 92 13.63 -7.75 -7.46
CA ARG A 92 14.06 -7.84 -8.86
C ARG A 92 15.58 -8.06 -9.02
N GLY A 93 16.36 -7.79 -7.98
CA GLY A 93 17.82 -7.89 -7.99
C GLY A 93 18.41 -9.28 -7.66
N GLY A 94 17.60 -10.29 -7.34
CA GLY A 94 18.07 -11.68 -7.10
C GLY A 94 18.98 -11.87 -5.88
N THR A 95 19.32 -10.82 -5.14
CA THR A 95 20.05 -10.90 -3.86
C THR A 95 19.08 -11.42 -2.80
N GLY A 96 19.40 -12.56 -2.16
CA GLY A 96 18.52 -13.29 -1.24
C GLY A 96 17.52 -12.41 -0.49
N GLY A 97 16.25 -12.81 -0.55
CA GLY A 97 15.09 -11.97 -0.25
C GLY A 97 15.11 -11.34 1.14
N TYR A 98 14.31 -10.28 1.27
CA TYR A 98 14.02 -9.67 2.58
C TYR A 98 12.86 -10.41 3.24
N ASP A 99 12.84 -10.47 4.56
CA ASP A 99 11.78 -11.13 5.33
C ASP A 99 10.56 -10.22 5.48
N TYR A 100 10.79 -8.90 5.58
CA TYR A 100 9.73 -7.91 5.69
C TYR A 100 10.13 -6.51 5.20
N TYR A 101 9.10 -5.70 4.96
CA TYR A 101 9.19 -4.31 4.56
C TYR A 101 8.56 -3.42 5.63
N GLN A 102 9.24 -2.36 6.01
CA GLN A 102 8.76 -1.41 7.01
C GLN A 102 8.56 -0.04 6.39
N VAL A 103 7.45 0.61 6.71
CA VAL A 103 7.18 1.99 6.28
C VAL A 103 6.78 2.80 7.49
N ALA A 104 7.46 3.92 7.70
CA ALA A 104 7.17 4.85 8.78
C ALA A 104 6.82 6.22 8.20
N PHE A 105 5.70 6.79 8.65
CA PHE A 105 5.34 8.18 8.41
C PHE A 105 5.64 8.98 9.67
N GLN A 106 6.52 9.98 9.55
CA GLN A 106 6.76 10.95 10.60
C GLN A 106 5.94 12.21 10.31
N ILE A 107 4.88 12.44 11.09
CA ILE A 107 3.94 13.56 10.95
C ILE A 107 4.07 14.43 12.20
N GLY A 108 4.72 15.59 12.07
CA GLY A 108 5.11 16.38 13.23
C GLY A 108 6.06 15.59 14.14
N ASN A 109 5.66 15.41 15.40
CA ASN A 109 6.43 14.67 16.40
C ASN A 109 6.04 13.19 16.50
N GLU A 110 5.00 12.77 15.78
CA GLU A 110 4.49 11.39 15.83
C GLU A 110 5.09 10.55 14.71
N THR A 111 5.34 9.27 15.01
CA THR A 111 5.80 8.29 14.03
C THR A 111 4.82 7.12 13.96
N HIS A 112 4.17 6.95 12.82
CA HIS A 112 3.29 5.82 12.54
C HIS A 112 4.06 4.79 11.73
N LYS A 113 4.39 3.65 12.37
CA LYS A 113 5.19 2.57 11.78
C LYS A 113 4.29 1.39 11.39
N PHE A 114 4.51 0.89 10.19
CA PHE A 114 3.82 -0.27 9.64
C PHE A 114 4.83 -1.29 9.15
N THR A 115 4.57 -2.56 9.44
CA THR A 115 5.42 -3.68 9.02
C THR A 115 4.61 -4.66 8.17
N PHE A 116 5.22 -5.13 7.08
CA PHE A 116 4.58 -6.01 6.12
C PHE A 116 5.49 -7.19 5.78
N PRO A 117 5.02 -8.45 5.96
CA PRO A 117 5.76 -9.62 5.54
C PRO A 117 6.07 -9.59 4.04
N ALA A 118 7.27 -10.01 3.63
CA ALA A 118 7.60 -10.14 2.22
C ALA A 118 6.71 -11.17 1.51
N SER A 119 6.27 -12.20 2.23
CA SER A 119 5.34 -13.23 1.73
C SER A 119 3.96 -12.68 1.32
N ASP A 120 3.56 -11.51 1.79
CA ASP A 120 2.31 -10.86 1.38
C ASP A 120 2.44 -10.10 0.05
N MET A 121 3.65 -9.71 -0.35
CA MET A 121 3.85 -8.83 -1.52
C MET A 121 3.55 -9.50 -2.87
N PRO A 122 3.87 -10.79 -3.09
CA PRO A 122 3.39 -11.52 -4.27
C PRO A 122 1.86 -11.58 -4.35
N VAL A 123 1.19 -11.73 -3.21
CA VAL A 123 -0.28 -11.73 -3.13
C VAL A 123 -0.82 -10.37 -3.59
N TYR A 124 -0.27 -9.26 -3.10
CA TYR A 124 -0.66 -7.93 -3.57
C TYR A 124 -0.45 -7.71 -5.06
N SER A 125 0.68 -8.20 -5.59
CA SER A 125 0.97 -8.10 -7.03
C SER A 125 -0.06 -8.83 -7.87
N ALA A 126 -0.44 -10.06 -7.48
CA ALA A 126 -1.45 -10.85 -8.18
C ALA A 126 -2.84 -10.22 -8.08
N GLU A 127 -3.23 -9.75 -6.89
CA GLU A 127 -4.53 -9.14 -6.65
C GLU A 127 -4.65 -7.77 -7.35
N LEU A 128 -3.58 -6.99 -7.44
CA LEU A 128 -3.58 -5.70 -8.15
C LEU A 128 -3.90 -5.84 -9.63
N ALA A 129 -3.28 -6.79 -10.33
CA ALA A 129 -3.55 -7.02 -11.74
C ALA A 129 -5.04 -7.37 -11.98
N LYS A 130 -5.60 -8.19 -11.10
CA LYS A 130 -7.01 -8.57 -11.11
C LYS A 130 -7.93 -7.37 -10.86
N LEU A 131 -7.58 -6.54 -9.88
CA LEU A 131 -8.34 -5.34 -9.51
C LEU A 131 -8.29 -4.26 -10.59
N HIS A 132 -7.18 -4.08 -11.30
CA HIS A 132 -7.11 -3.18 -12.44
C HIS A 132 -8.08 -3.58 -13.56
N ARG A 133 -8.25 -4.88 -13.80
CA ARG A 133 -9.26 -5.39 -14.75
C ARG A 133 -10.69 -5.08 -14.28
N VAL A 134 -10.97 -5.28 -12.99
CA VAL A 134 -12.27 -4.93 -12.39
C VAL A 134 -12.54 -3.44 -12.51
N LEU A 135 -11.57 -2.60 -12.14
CA LEU A 135 -11.68 -1.16 -12.18
C LEU A 135 -11.94 -0.67 -13.60
N ARG A 136 -11.22 -1.21 -14.60
CA ARG A 136 -11.47 -0.91 -16.02
C ARG A 136 -12.92 -1.24 -16.38
N SER A 137 -13.39 -2.45 -16.10
CA SER A 137 -14.77 -2.88 -16.41
C SER A 137 -15.83 -2.01 -15.70
N LEU A 138 -15.57 -1.51 -14.49
CA LEU A 138 -16.49 -0.60 -13.80
C LEU A 138 -16.63 0.76 -14.50
N THR A 139 -15.62 1.20 -15.23
CA THR A 139 -15.58 2.55 -15.83
C THR A 139 -15.95 2.61 -17.31
N THR A 140 -15.86 1.49 -18.03
CA THR A 140 -16.13 1.41 -19.47
C THR A 140 -17.53 0.86 -19.76
N SER A 141 -17.95 0.91 -21.03
CA SER A 141 -19.18 0.27 -21.51
C SER A 141 -19.16 -1.26 -21.41
N ASP A 142 -17.97 -1.86 -21.30
CA ASP A 142 -17.75 -3.32 -21.19
C ASP A 142 -17.92 -3.81 -19.75
N TYR A 143 -18.93 -3.26 -19.06
CA TYR A 143 -19.22 -3.62 -17.68
C TYR A 143 -19.68 -5.08 -17.59
N ASN A 144 -18.95 -5.85 -16.79
CA ASN A 144 -19.24 -7.25 -16.55
C ASN A 144 -19.68 -7.49 -15.10
N PRO A 145 -20.99 -7.67 -14.84
CA PRO A 145 -21.49 -7.97 -13.49
C PRO A 145 -20.99 -9.31 -12.95
N ALA A 146 -20.56 -10.25 -13.81
CA ALA A 146 -19.99 -11.53 -13.39
C ALA A 146 -18.61 -11.40 -12.71
N LEU A 147 -18.03 -10.19 -12.66
CA LEU A 147 -16.85 -9.94 -11.83
C LEU A 147 -17.18 -9.79 -10.34
N PHE A 148 -18.46 -9.68 -9.99
CA PHE A 148 -18.94 -9.42 -8.64
C PHE A 148 -19.62 -10.67 -8.08
N ASP A 149 -19.29 -10.99 -6.84
CA ASP A 149 -19.92 -12.09 -6.10
C ASP A 149 -21.20 -11.59 -5.45
N ASN A 150 -22.34 -11.97 -6.02
CA ASN A 150 -23.66 -11.55 -5.58
C ASN A 150 -24.05 -12.10 -4.19
N GLN A 151 -23.32 -13.10 -3.66
CA GLN A 151 -23.56 -13.60 -2.30
C GLN A 151 -23.07 -12.60 -1.24
N TYR A 152 -21.98 -11.90 -1.53
CA TYR A 152 -21.38 -10.93 -0.60
C TYR A 152 -21.77 -9.48 -0.96
N ILE A 153 -21.85 -9.18 -2.26
CA ILE A 153 -22.26 -7.89 -2.79
C ILE A 153 -23.75 -8.00 -3.13
N LYS A 154 -24.62 -7.74 -2.14
CA LYS A 154 -26.05 -7.58 -2.41
C LYS A 154 -26.24 -6.40 -3.38
N ALA A 155 -26.53 -6.69 -4.64
CA ALA A 155 -27.14 -5.84 -5.67
C ALA A 155 -26.44 -4.54 -6.17
N ASP A 156 -25.42 -3.98 -5.52
CA ASP A 156 -24.97 -2.62 -5.86
C ASP A 156 -23.86 -2.51 -6.95
N SER A 157 -23.42 -3.60 -7.58
CA SER A 157 -22.40 -3.56 -8.64
C SER A 157 -22.80 -2.68 -9.84
N LYS A 158 -24.08 -2.67 -10.22
CA LYS A 158 -24.62 -1.77 -11.25
C LYS A 158 -24.63 -0.30 -10.81
N LYS A 159 -24.79 -0.03 -9.52
CA LYS A 159 -24.72 1.33 -8.97
C LYS A 159 -23.26 1.82 -8.98
N PHE A 160 -22.30 0.98 -8.61
CA PHE A 160 -20.88 1.29 -8.75
C PHE A 160 -20.53 1.57 -10.21
N HIS A 161 -20.97 0.74 -11.15
CA HIS A 161 -20.76 1.00 -12.57
C HIS A 161 -21.33 2.37 -12.98
N ARG A 162 -22.59 2.69 -12.68
CA ARG A 162 -23.20 4.00 -13.02
C ARG A 162 -22.42 5.18 -12.41
N LEU A 163 -21.98 5.05 -11.16
CA LEU A 163 -21.21 6.10 -10.48
C LEU A 163 -19.82 6.28 -11.08
N LEU A 164 -19.21 5.21 -11.56
CA LEU A 164 -17.84 5.19 -12.08
C LEU A 164 -17.76 5.28 -13.60
N GLN A 165 -18.87 5.10 -14.32
CA GLN A 165 -18.90 5.17 -15.77
C GLN A 165 -18.39 6.53 -16.25
N GLY A 166 -17.52 6.50 -17.26
CA GLY A 166 -16.86 7.68 -17.81
C GLY A 166 -15.71 8.23 -16.95
N THR A 167 -15.41 7.61 -15.81
CA THR A 167 -14.22 7.96 -15.03
C THR A 167 -12.97 7.47 -15.75
N ASP A 168 -12.01 8.35 -15.93
CA ASP A 168 -10.73 8.00 -16.54
C ASP A 168 -9.90 7.14 -15.56
N THR A 169 -9.76 5.85 -15.86
CA THR A 169 -8.98 4.92 -15.04
C THR A 169 -7.47 5.16 -15.11
N THR A 170 -6.98 5.92 -16.08
CA THR A 170 -5.56 6.34 -16.10
C THR A 170 -5.26 7.33 -14.97
N LYS A 171 -6.29 8.01 -14.45
CA LYS A 171 -6.22 8.91 -13.30
C LYS A 171 -6.53 8.21 -11.98
N ALA A 172 -6.76 6.90 -11.98
CA ALA A 172 -6.96 6.14 -10.77
C ALA A 172 -5.64 6.01 -9.99
N ALA A 173 -5.57 6.64 -8.82
CA ALA A 173 -4.44 6.49 -7.93
C ALA A 173 -4.72 5.36 -6.92
N LEU A 174 -4.01 4.25 -7.04
CA LEU A 174 -3.98 3.22 -5.99
C LEU A 174 -3.36 3.82 -4.73
N LEU A 175 -4.10 3.80 -3.63
CA LEU A 175 -3.58 4.16 -2.31
C LEU A 175 -2.85 3.02 -1.64
N GLY A 176 -3.28 1.77 -1.87
CA GLY A 176 -2.62 0.57 -1.40
C GLY A 176 -3.61 -0.53 -1.03
N PHE A 177 -3.16 -1.43 -0.16
CA PHE A 177 -3.86 -2.66 0.22
C PHE A 177 -3.95 -2.84 1.73
N ILE A 178 -4.94 -3.61 2.17
CA ILE A 178 -5.00 -4.20 3.51
C ILE A 178 -5.44 -5.65 3.38
N THR A 179 -4.81 -6.54 4.14
CA THR A 179 -5.24 -7.94 4.27
C THR A 179 -6.14 -8.11 5.47
N SER A 180 -7.11 -9.00 5.34
CA SER A 180 -7.85 -9.55 6.46
C SER A 180 -8.03 -11.05 6.30
N GLN A 181 -8.27 -11.73 7.41
CA GLN A 181 -8.69 -13.13 7.42
C GLN A 181 -10.06 -13.22 8.08
N LYS A 182 -10.96 -13.99 7.47
CA LYS A 182 -12.28 -14.29 8.03
C LYS A 182 -12.63 -15.72 7.62
N ASP A 183 -13.07 -16.53 8.59
CA ASP A 183 -13.51 -17.92 8.37
C ASP A 183 -12.46 -18.77 7.61
N GLY A 184 -11.18 -18.59 7.95
CA GLY A 184 -10.05 -19.27 7.30
C GLY A 184 -9.73 -18.81 5.87
N GLN A 185 -10.41 -17.77 5.38
CA GLN A 185 -10.21 -17.21 4.05
C GLN A 185 -9.48 -15.88 4.14
N LYS A 186 -8.53 -15.66 3.22
CA LYS A 186 -7.77 -14.40 3.11
C LYS A 186 -8.48 -13.45 2.12
N PHE A 187 -8.59 -12.20 2.50
CA PHE A 187 -9.16 -11.13 1.70
C PHE A 187 -8.15 -10.00 1.54
N VAL A 188 -8.25 -9.29 0.42
CA VAL A 188 -7.47 -8.08 0.15
C VAL A 188 -8.44 -6.95 -0.16
N ALA A 189 -8.37 -5.89 0.62
CA ALA A 189 -9.02 -4.62 0.32
C ALA A 189 -8.02 -3.71 -0.39
N ALA A 190 -8.36 -3.18 -1.56
CA ALA A 190 -7.58 -2.19 -2.27
C ALA A 190 -8.36 -0.87 -2.33
N LYS A 191 -7.68 0.23 -2.01
CA LYS A 191 -8.29 1.57 -1.99
C LYS A 191 -7.73 2.41 -3.13
N TYR A 192 -8.61 3.12 -3.82
CA TYR A 192 -8.32 3.96 -4.96
C TYR A 192 -8.89 5.37 -4.76
N PHE A 193 -8.16 6.38 -5.23
CA PHE A 193 -8.71 7.69 -5.54
C PHE A 193 -8.96 7.81 -7.03
N LEU A 194 -10.16 8.25 -7.37
CA LEU A 194 -10.63 8.42 -8.74
C LEU A 194 -11.10 9.87 -8.88
N GLN A 195 -10.65 10.55 -9.93
CA GLN A 195 -11.15 11.89 -10.26
C GLN A 195 -12.31 11.75 -11.25
N LYS A 196 -13.48 12.24 -10.86
CA LYS A 196 -14.65 12.35 -11.73
C LYS A 196 -15.16 13.78 -11.65
N ASP A 197 -15.10 14.49 -12.78
CA ASP A 197 -15.39 15.91 -12.86
C ASP A 197 -14.56 16.70 -11.81
N SER A 198 -15.21 17.41 -10.89
CA SER A 198 -14.55 18.14 -9.78
C SER A 198 -14.62 17.40 -8.44
N ILE A 199 -14.88 16.09 -8.45
CA ILE A 199 -15.08 15.28 -7.25
C ILE A 199 -14.02 14.19 -7.18
N THR A 200 -13.40 14.05 -6.00
CA THR A 200 -12.56 12.90 -5.69
C THR A 200 -13.41 11.78 -5.10
N LEU A 201 -13.44 10.64 -5.78
CA LEU A 201 -14.14 9.44 -5.34
C LEU A 201 -13.15 8.49 -4.66
N HIS A 202 -13.56 7.95 -3.52
CA HIS A 202 -12.79 7.05 -2.69
C HIS A 202 -13.39 5.65 -2.85
N LEU A 203 -12.83 4.86 -3.76
CA LEU A 203 -13.29 3.51 -4.04
C LEU A 203 -12.48 2.51 -3.24
N THR A 204 -13.15 1.60 -2.52
CA THR A 204 -12.53 0.40 -1.96
C THR A 204 -13.12 -0.82 -2.63
N LEU A 205 -12.27 -1.71 -3.12
CA LEU A 205 -12.64 -3.01 -3.67
C LEU A 205 -12.04 -4.09 -2.78
N VAL A 206 -12.87 -5.07 -2.39
CA VAL A 206 -12.46 -6.22 -1.57
C VAL A 206 -12.51 -7.47 -2.42
N THR A 207 -11.41 -8.21 -2.46
CA THR A 207 -11.29 -9.48 -3.16
C THR A 207 -11.02 -10.61 -2.20
N LYS A 208 -11.48 -11.81 -2.58
CA LYS A 208 -11.03 -13.06 -1.96
C LYS A 208 -9.74 -13.51 -2.65
N VAL A 209 -8.69 -13.76 -1.88
CA VAL A 209 -7.38 -14.17 -2.43
C VAL A 209 -7.51 -15.50 -3.16
N GLY A 210 -6.89 -15.59 -4.34
CA GLY A 210 -6.89 -16.79 -5.18
C GLY A 210 -8.21 -17.05 -5.94
N LYS A 211 -9.27 -16.28 -5.66
CA LYS A 211 -10.54 -16.37 -6.40
C LYS A 211 -10.42 -15.63 -7.73
N THR A 212 -10.60 -16.36 -8.85
CA THR A 212 -10.50 -15.83 -10.22
C THR A 212 -11.87 -15.52 -10.84
N THR A 213 -12.89 -16.32 -10.52
CA THR A 213 -14.30 -16.13 -10.89
C THR A 213 -15.01 -15.30 -9.83
N HIS A 214 -15.81 -14.29 -10.22
CA HIS A 214 -16.43 -13.34 -9.27
C HIS A 214 -15.44 -12.79 -8.21
N PRO A 215 -14.31 -12.20 -8.63
CA PRO A 215 -13.22 -11.89 -7.71
C PRO A 215 -13.55 -10.84 -6.66
N VAL A 216 -14.53 -9.96 -6.94
CA VAL A 216 -14.93 -8.89 -6.02
C VAL A 216 -16.01 -9.41 -5.09
N VAL A 217 -15.74 -9.41 -3.79
CA VAL A 217 -16.66 -9.82 -2.72
C VAL A 217 -17.13 -8.64 -1.86
N GLY A 218 -16.56 -7.45 -2.04
CA GLY A 218 -17.03 -6.24 -1.40
C GLY A 218 -16.63 -5.00 -2.19
N ALA A 219 -17.44 -3.95 -2.12
CA ALA A 219 -17.10 -2.66 -2.67
C ALA A 219 -17.73 -1.52 -1.85
N THR A 220 -17.02 -0.42 -1.68
CA THR A 220 -17.54 0.82 -1.09
C THR A 220 -17.06 2.01 -1.90
N ILE A 221 -17.89 3.05 -1.99
CA ILE A 221 -17.54 4.30 -2.66
C ILE A 221 -17.94 5.47 -1.78
N GLY A 222 -16.97 6.30 -1.42
CA GLY A 222 -17.18 7.61 -0.81
C GLY A 222 -16.92 8.72 -1.83
N ALA A 223 -17.45 9.91 -1.58
CA ALA A 223 -17.16 11.10 -2.37
C ALA A 223 -16.72 12.23 -1.44
N GLN A 224 -15.66 12.93 -1.81
CA GLN A 224 -15.23 14.15 -1.15
C GLN A 224 -15.20 15.28 -2.18
N ARG A 225 -16.01 16.32 -1.96
CA ARG A 225 -15.91 17.56 -2.73
C ARG A 225 -14.69 18.32 -2.23
N ILE A 226 -13.74 18.60 -3.12
CA ILE A 226 -12.68 19.56 -2.84
C ILE A 226 -13.32 20.94 -2.99
N THR A 227 -13.54 21.62 -1.87
CA THR A 227 -13.83 23.05 -1.86
C THR A 227 -12.47 23.75 -1.86
N TYR A 228 -12.16 24.49 -2.93
CA TYR A 228 -10.99 25.38 -2.95
C TYR A 228 -11.27 26.62 -2.11
#